data_AF-A0A959KRJ5-F1
#
_entry.id   AF-A0A959KRJ5-F1
#
_cell.length_a   1.000
_cell.length_b   1.000
_cell.length_c   1.000
_cell.angle_alpha   90.00
_cell.angle_beta   90.00
_cell.angle_gamma   90.00
#
_symmetry.space_group_name_H-M   'P 1'
#
loop_
_entity.id
_entity.type
_entity.pdbx_description
1 polymer ?
#
loop_
_entity_poly.entity_id
_entity_poly.type
_entity_poly.pdbx_seq_one_letter_code
_entity_poly.pdbx_strand_id
1 'polypeptide(L)'
;MDQTPNIDEQELIEAGRRLLTNGQRPSYVYTYIRDRVADPEQRKRILDQVLGQGVRSESGDGDKEHERNLRKARHLWEDYIDAVKGIQKSINVCIVLMLAMAVSTFLFGADNSMYVIATIVGIAYFWVARKVVEWEEKRNALVVAGFFLALVVVEVLVLGLPENLIPQLGVQMTRRHGLATLANAISSYVYIGVKAAAIFPVLAVFRRRSLLDALPERYRRSVGA
;
A
#
# COMPACT_ATOMS: atom_id res chain seq x y z
N MET A 1 4.94 37.12 2.07
CA MET A 1 5.30 36.92 3.48
C MET A 1 4.07 36.32 4.16
N ASP A 2 3.96 35.00 4.14
CA ASP A 2 2.86 34.28 4.78
C ASP A 2 3.07 34.31 6.28
N GLN A 3 2.30 35.16 6.97
CA GLN A 3 2.15 35.09 8.40
C GLN A 3 1.14 33.97 8.69
N THR A 4 1.62 32.73 8.85
CA THR A 4 0.82 31.70 9.50
C THR A 4 0.46 32.21 10.90
N PRO A 5 -0.83 32.27 11.27
CA PRO A 5 -1.22 32.74 12.59
C PRO A 5 -0.59 31.82 13.63
N ASN A 6 0.11 32.42 14.60
CA ASN A 6 0.66 31.71 15.76
C ASN A 6 -0.51 31.37 16.68
N ILE A 7 -1.25 30.30 16.35
CA ILE A 7 -2.37 29.82 17.15
C ILE A 7 -1.80 29.27 18.45
N ASP A 8 -2.34 29.72 19.58
CA ASP A 8 -1.85 29.36 20.90
C ASP A 8 -1.98 27.83 21.12
N GLU A 9 -0.89 27.23 21.56
CA GLU A 9 -0.76 25.78 21.78
C GLU A 9 -1.83 25.29 22.77
N GLN A 10 -2.11 26.09 23.81
CA GLN A 10 -3.11 25.77 24.82
C GLN A 10 -4.54 25.76 24.26
N GLU A 11 -4.86 26.70 23.37
CA GLU A 11 -6.17 26.79 22.74
C GLU A 11 -6.45 25.56 21.85
N LEU A 12 -5.43 25.09 21.12
CA LEU A 12 -5.51 23.87 20.32
C LEU A 12 -5.66 22.61 21.16
N ILE A 13 -4.99 22.56 22.32
CA ILE A 13 -5.12 21.45 23.27
C ILE A 13 -6.54 21.41 23.84
N GLU A 14 -7.08 22.55 24.28
CA GLU A 14 -8.44 22.62 24.81
C GLU A 14 -9.50 22.31 23.75
N ALA A 15 -9.34 22.84 22.53
CA ALA A 15 -10.22 22.53 21.41
C ALA A 15 -10.17 21.04 21.07
N GLY A 16 -8.98 20.45 21.00
CA GLY A 16 -8.80 19.02 20.79
C GLY A 16 -9.46 18.17 21.88
N ARG A 17 -9.34 18.59 23.13
CA ARG A 17 -10.01 17.93 24.28
C ARG A 17 -11.53 18.05 24.20
N ARG A 18 -12.07 19.23 23.92
CA ARG A 18 -13.53 19.43 23.77
C ARG A 18 -14.10 18.58 22.65
N LEU A 19 -13.38 18.45 21.54
CA LEU A 19 -13.79 17.56 20.44
C LEU A 19 -13.88 16.10 20.93
N LEU A 20 -12.88 15.62 21.66
CA LEU A 20 -12.91 14.27 22.25
C LEU A 20 -14.05 14.11 23.25
N THR A 21 -14.27 15.08 24.13
CA THR A 21 -15.36 15.06 25.12
C THR A 21 -16.74 15.07 24.45
N ASN A 22 -16.87 15.74 23.30
CA ASN A 22 -18.09 15.75 22.48
C ASN A 22 -18.27 14.48 21.63
N GLY A 23 -17.44 13.46 21.82
CA GLY A 23 -17.51 12.18 21.09
C GLY A 23 -17.00 12.25 19.65
N GLN A 24 -16.26 13.30 19.28
CA GLN A 24 -15.61 13.36 17.97
C GLN A 24 -14.43 12.38 17.90
N ARG A 25 -14.19 11.85 16.70
CA ARG A 25 -13.17 10.82 16.47
C ARG A 25 -11.76 11.36 16.72
N PRO A 26 -10.84 10.56 17.28
CA PRO A 26 -9.43 10.95 17.41
C PRO A 26 -8.77 11.29 16.06
N SER A 27 -9.13 10.61 14.97
CA SER A 27 -8.70 10.98 13.60
C SER A 27 -9.15 12.39 13.18
N TYR A 28 -10.35 12.81 13.56
CA TYR A 28 -10.84 14.16 13.32
C TYR A 28 -10.04 15.17 14.13
N VAL A 29 -9.71 14.86 15.39
CA VAL A 29 -8.88 15.71 16.25
C VAL A 29 -7.44 15.79 15.75
N TYR A 30 -6.88 14.69 15.26
CA TYR A 30 -5.58 14.65 14.61
C TYR A 30 -5.56 15.52 13.36
N THR A 31 -6.57 15.40 12.50
CA THR A 31 -6.70 16.21 11.28
C THR A 31 -6.89 17.68 11.62
N TYR A 32 -7.73 17.98 12.62
CA TYR A 32 -7.98 19.32 13.15
C TYR A 32 -6.70 20.02 13.66
N ILE A 33 -5.83 19.29 14.35
CA ILE A 33 -4.54 19.80 14.87
C ILE A 33 -3.49 19.83 13.76
N ARG A 34 -3.44 18.80 12.90
CA ARG A 34 -2.52 18.72 11.75
C ARG A 34 -2.69 19.89 10.80
N ASP A 35 -3.93 20.22 10.47
CA ASP A 35 -4.25 21.25 9.50
C ASP A 35 -4.03 22.67 10.07
N ARG A 36 -3.84 22.79 11.40
CA ARG A 36 -3.58 24.06 12.10
C ARG A 36 -2.15 24.25 12.60
N VAL A 37 -1.35 23.17 12.67
CA VAL A 37 0.02 23.22 13.19
C VAL A 37 0.97 22.72 12.12
N ALA A 38 1.66 23.66 11.44
CA ALA A 38 2.61 23.33 10.39
C ALA A 38 3.85 22.59 10.92
N ASP A 39 4.32 22.92 12.12
CA ASP A 39 5.48 22.31 12.75
C ASP A 39 5.18 20.87 13.25
N PRO A 40 5.86 19.83 12.73
CA PRO A 40 5.66 18.45 13.16
C PRO A 40 6.01 18.19 14.63
N GLU A 41 6.96 18.92 15.23
CA GLU A 41 7.32 18.70 16.64
C GLU A 41 6.27 19.29 17.59
N GLN A 42 5.82 20.51 17.33
CA GLN A 42 4.74 21.13 18.08
C GLN A 42 3.44 20.33 17.97
N ARG A 43 3.12 19.82 16.77
CA ARG A 43 1.96 18.95 16.53
C ARG A 43 1.99 17.70 17.40
N LYS A 44 3.16 17.07 17.53
CA LYS A 44 3.36 15.88 18.35
C LYS A 44 3.12 16.18 19.83
N ARG A 45 3.68 17.29 20.34
CA ARG A 45 3.49 17.72 21.75
C ARG A 45 2.02 17.96 22.09
N ILE A 46 1.30 18.68 21.22
CA ILE A 46 -0.14 18.95 21.39
C ILE A 46 -0.94 17.65 21.42
N LEU A 47 -0.70 16.75 20.46
CA LEU A 47 -1.43 15.49 20.36
C LEU A 47 -1.19 14.59 21.57
N ASP A 48 0.04 14.52 22.06
CA ASP A 48 0.38 13.75 23.26
C ASP A 48 -0.36 14.29 24.50
N GLN A 49 -0.53 15.62 24.63
CA GLN A 49 -1.27 16.23 25.73
C GLN A 49 -2.79 16.14 25.62
N VAL A 50 -3.33 16.11 24.39
CA VAL A 50 -4.76 15.96 24.13
C VAL A 50 -5.21 14.51 24.31
N LEU A 51 -4.41 13.56 23.83
CA LEU A 51 -4.74 12.13 23.87
C LEU A 51 -4.25 11.44 25.16
N GLY A 52 -3.25 12.00 25.85
CA GLY A 52 -2.60 11.37 27.01
C GLY A 52 -3.33 11.51 28.35
N GLN A 53 -4.32 12.39 28.50
CA GLN A 53 -5.05 12.58 29.77
C GLN A 53 -6.40 11.85 29.87
N GLY A 54 -6.93 11.29 28.78
CA GLY A 54 -8.17 10.49 28.81
C GLY A 54 -8.00 9.05 29.31
N VAL A 55 -6.79 8.63 29.67
CA VAL A 55 -6.44 7.26 30.07
C VAL A 55 -5.62 7.26 31.36
N ARG A 56 -6.21 7.77 32.45
CA ARG A 56 -5.68 7.56 33.82
C ARG A 56 -6.82 7.27 34.79
N SER A 57 -7.06 5.98 35.03
CA SER A 57 -7.49 5.51 36.35
C SER A 57 -7.15 4.03 36.54
N GLU A 58 -6.46 3.78 37.65
CA GLU A 58 -6.24 2.51 38.37
C GLU A 58 -5.27 1.44 37.80
N SER A 59 -4.07 1.50 38.39
CA SER A 59 -2.94 0.59 38.31
C SER A 59 -3.19 -0.83 38.82
N GLY A 60 -2.60 -1.83 38.15
CA GLY A 60 -2.28 -3.14 38.72
C GLY A 60 -2.35 -4.29 37.71
N ASP A 61 -1.24 -4.57 37.02
CA ASP A 61 -1.06 -5.60 35.96
C ASP A 61 -1.92 -5.50 34.69
N GLY A 62 -3.19 -5.13 34.79
CA GLY A 62 -4.09 -4.89 33.65
C GLY A 62 -3.59 -3.76 32.73
N ASP A 63 -2.98 -2.72 33.30
CA ASP A 63 -2.42 -1.59 32.54
C ASP A 63 -1.21 -1.99 31.68
N LYS A 64 -0.34 -2.85 32.19
CA LYS A 64 0.82 -3.33 31.41
C LYS A 64 0.37 -4.23 30.27
N GLU A 65 -0.65 -5.05 30.50
CA GLU A 65 -1.26 -5.88 29.46
C GLU A 65 -2.03 -5.01 28.44
N HIS A 66 -2.74 -3.99 28.92
CA HIS A 66 -3.46 -3.02 28.09
C HIS A 66 -2.49 -2.20 27.23
N GLU A 67 -1.38 -1.72 27.79
CA GLU A 67 -0.34 -0.99 27.07
C GLU A 67 0.39 -1.89 26.07
N ARG A 68 0.67 -3.16 26.42
CA ARG A 68 1.20 -4.15 25.47
C ARG A 68 0.24 -4.41 24.32
N ASN A 69 -1.05 -4.52 24.60
CA ASN A 69 -2.07 -4.76 23.57
C ASN A 69 -2.30 -3.52 22.68
N LEU A 70 -2.20 -2.31 23.23
CA LEU A 70 -2.19 -1.07 22.46
C LEU A 70 -0.96 -0.95 21.56
N ARG A 71 0.24 -1.27 22.07
CA ARG A 71 1.46 -1.30 21.26
C ARG A 71 1.37 -2.33 20.14
N LYS A 72 0.84 -3.54 20.42
CA LYS A 72 0.57 -4.56 19.39
C LYS A 72 -0.41 -4.06 18.34
N ALA A 73 -1.50 -3.42 18.75
CA ALA A 73 -2.51 -2.89 17.84
C ALA A 73 -1.93 -1.77 16.95
N ARG A 74 -1.12 -0.86 17.52
CA ARG A 74 -0.41 0.19 16.77
C ARG A 74 0.57 -0.41 15.76
N HIS A 75 1.36 -1.41 16.17
CA HIS A 75 2.32 -2.05 15.27
C HIS A 75 1.62 -2.80 14.13
N LEU A 76 0.52 -3.51 14.42
CA LEU A 76 -0.30 -4.17 13.39
C LEU A 76 -0.93 -3.17 12.41
N TRP A 77 -1.21 -1.95 12.86
CA TRP A 77 -1.75 -0.88 12.02
C TRP A 77 -0.69 -0.23 11.14
N GLU A 78 0.50 0.04 11.68
CA GLU A 78 1.66 0.46 10.89
C GLU A 78 1.97 -0.58 9.81
N ASP A 79 1.95 -1.86 10.17
CA ASP A 79 2.09 -2.97 9.24
C ASP A 79 1.00 -2.97 8.16
N TYR A 80 -0.26 -2.68 8.52
CA TYR A 80 -1.34 -2.57 7.54
C TYR A 80 -1.11 -1.42 6.56
N ILE A 81 -0.75 -0.23 7.06
CA ILE A 81 -0.44 0.93 6.21
C ILE A 81 0.72 0.62 5.25
N ASP A 82 1.76 -0.03 5.74
CA ASP A 82 2.91 -0.37 4.90
C ASP A 82 2.56 -1.45 3.85
N ALA A 83 1.63 -2.35 4.16
CA ALA A 83 1.10 -3.29 3.17
C ALA A 83 0.27 -2.58 2.09
N VAL A 84 -0.53 -1.57 2.45
CA VAL A 84 -1.27 -0.72 1.49
C VAL A 84 -0.30 0.06 0.60
N LYS A 85 0.77 0.64 1.16
CA LYS A 85 1.87 1.23 0.37
C LYS A 85 2.54 0.20 -0.55
N GLY A 86 2.56 -1.07 -0.16
CA GLY A 86 3.01 -2.18 -0.99
C GLY A 86 2.22 -2.32 -2.30
N ILE A 87 0.91 -2.07 -2.27
CA ILE A 87 0.07 -2.08 -3.49
C ILE A 87 0.51 -0.95 -4.45
N GLN A 88 0.82 0.24 -3.93
CA GLN A 88 1.35 1.36 -4.73
C GLN A 88 2.66 0.97 -5.43
N LYS A 89 3.55 0.27 -4.72
CA LYS A 89 4.81 -0.22 -5.28
C LYS A 89 4.56 -1.23 -6.40
N SER A 90 3.63 -2.17 -6.23
CA SER A 90 3.23 -3.11 -7.29
C SER A 90 2.72 -2.40 -8.55
N ILE A 91 1.89 -1.36 -8.39
CA ILE A 91 1.41 -0.55 -9.51
C ILE A 91 2.59 0.08 -10.26
N ASN A 92 3.53 0.71 -9.55
CA ASN A 92 4.69 1.33 -10.15
C ASN A 92 5.56 0.31 -10.91
N VAL A 93 5.76 -0.88 -10.35
CA VAL A 93 6.50 -1.97 -11.01
C VAL A 93 5.79 -2.41 -12.30
N CYS A 94 4.45 -2.55 -12.28
CA CYS A 94 3.68 -2.88 -13.49
C CYS A 94 3.76 -1.78 -14.55
N ILE A 95 3.79 -0.50 -14.16
CA ILE A 95 3.98 0.63 -15.08
C ILE A 95 5.36 0.56 -15.75
N VAL A 96 6.41 0.32 -14.98
CA VAL A 96 7.77 0.16 -15.53
C VAL A 96 7.84 -1.02 -16.50
N LEU A 97 7.20 -2.13 -16.16
CA LEU A 97 7.10 -3.32 -17.02
C LEU A 97 6.36 -3.01 -18.34
N MET A 98 5.22 -2.32 -18.24
CA MET A 98 4.44 -1.86 -19.40
C MET A 98 5.27 -0.95 -20.32
N LEU A 99 6.01 0.01 -19.74
CA LEU A 99 6.89 0.89 -20.50
C LEU A 99 8.01 0.12 -21.19
N ALA A 100 8.65 -0.84 -20.51
CA ALA A 100 9.68 -1.67 -21.11
C ALA A 100 9.14 -2.47 -22.32
N MET A 101 7.94 -3.05 -22.20
CA MET A 101 7.27 -3.79 -23.26
C MET A 101 6.85 -2.90 -24.44
N ALA A 102 6.34 -1.70 -24.15
CA ALA A 102 5.97 -0.73 -25.19
C ALA A 102 7.20 -0.23 -25.95
N VAL A 103 8.28 0.09 -25.24
CA VAL A 103 9.57 0.47 -25.85
C VAL A 103 10.12 -0.68 -26.68
N SER A 104 10.03 -1.91 -26.20
CA SER A 104 10.43 -3.12 -26.93
C SER A 104 9.67 -3.28 -28.26
N THR A 105 8.35 -3.09 -28.21
CA THR A 105 7.48 -3.13 -29.40
C THR A 105 7.86 -2.05 -30.40
N PHE A 106 8.04 -0.81 -29.93
CA PHE A 106 8.26 0.35 -30.79
C PHE A 106 9.69 0.41 -31.38
N LEU A 107 10.72 0.08 -30.60
CA LEU A 107 12.12 0.22 -31.02
C LEU A 107 12.69 -1.06 -31.64
N PHE A 108 12.24 -2.24 -31.20
CA PHE A 108 12.84 -3.51 -31.62
C PHE A 108 11.89 -4.41 -32.41
N GLY A 109 10.64 -3.99 -32.58
CA GLY A 109 9.64 -4.71 -33.37
C GLY A 109 9.10 -5.98 -32.72
N ALA A 110 9.23 -6.11 -31.40
CA ALA A 110 8.65 -7.26 -30.67
C ALA A 110 7.11 -7.20 -30.70
N ASP A 111 6.43 -8.32 -30.90
CA ASP A 111 4.96 -8.35 -30.87
C ASP A 111 4.42 -8.50 -29.43
N ASN A 112 4.70 -7.47 -28.63
CA ASN A 112 4.29 -7.39 -27.23
C ASN A 112 3.04 -6.52 -27.01
N SER A 113 2.36 -6.14 -28.10
CA SER A 113 1.23 -5.21 -28.10
C SER A 113 0.07 -5.67 -27.19
N MET A 114 -0.32 -6.94 -27.28
CA MET A 114 -1.37 -7.53 -26.46
C MET A 114 -1.01 -7.60 -24.96
N TYR A 115 0.27 -7.82 -24.65
CA TYR A 115 0.77 -7.86 -23.27
C TYR A 115 0.85 -6.47 -22.64
N VAL A 116 1.10 -5.42 -23.42
CA VAL A 116 0.98 -4.03 -22.97
C VAL A 116 -0.46 -3.75 -22.54
N ILE A 117 -1.44 -4.14 -23.36
CA ILE A 117 -2.87 -3.97 -23.04
C ILE A 117 -3.24 -4.76 -21.79
N ALA A 118 -2.85 -6.03 -21.70
CA ALA A 118 -3.10 -6.86 -20.51
C ALA A 118 -2.48 -6.24 -19.24
N THR A 119 -1.31 -5.62 -19.35
CA THR A 119 -0.66 -4.91 -18.23
C THR A 119 -1.43 -3.64 -17.84
N ILE A 120 -1.96 -2.88 -18.80
CA ILE A 120 -2.84 -1.72 -18.53
C ILE A 120 -4.08 -2.16 -17.76
N VAL A 121 -4.74 -3.24 -18.19
CA VAL A 121 -5.90 -3.80 -17.49
C VAL A 121 -5.51 -4.21 -16.07
N GLY A 122 -4.35 -4.85 -15.89
CA GLY A 122 -3.82 -5.21 -14.58
C GLY A 122 -3.53 -3.99 -13.68
N ILE A 123 -3.00 -2.90 -14.23
CA ILE A 123 -2.77 -1.64 -13.49
C ILE A 123 -4.11 -1.03 -13.05
N ALA A 124 -5.08 -0.92 -13.96
CA ALA A 124 -6.42 -0.42 -13.65
C ALA A 124 -7.07 -1.26 -12.54
N TYR A 125 -6.86 -2.57 -12.61
CA TYR A 125 -7.31 -3.50 -11.60
C TYR A 125 -6.70 -3.25 -10.22
N PHE A 126 -5.37 -3.13 -10.11
CA PHE A 126 -4.71 -2.82 -8.83
C PHE A 126 -5.11 -1.43 -8.30
N TRP A 127 -5.43 -0.48 -9.18
CA TRP A 127 -5.98 0.81 -8.80
C TRP A 127 -7.35 0.68 -8.13
N VAL A 128 -8.25 -0.11 -8.73
CA VAL A 128 -9.57 -0.42 -8.14
C VAL A 128 -9.38 -1.19 -6.83
N ALA A 129 -8.50 -2.19 -6.80
CA ALA A 129 -8.16 -2.97 -5.61
C ALA A 129 -7.74 -2.07 -4.46
N ARG A 130 -6.86 -1.09 -4.72
CA ARG A 130 -6.42 -0.12 -3.72
C ARG A 130 -7.59 0.66 -3.14
N LYS A 131 -8.48 1.19 -3.99
CA LYS A 131 -9.67 1.91 -3.52
C LYS A 131 -10.58 1.01 -2.69
N VAL A 132 -10.87 -0.20 -3.15
CA VAL A 132 -11.71 -1.16 -2.42
C VAL A 132 -11.11 -1.51 -1.04
N VAL A 133 -9.79 -1.66 -0.97
CA VAL A 133 -9.06 -1.90 0.29
C VAL A 133 -9.12 -0.70 1.23
N GLU A 134 -8.99 0.53 0.70
CA GLU A 134 -9.14 1.76 1.48
C GLU A 134 -10.56 1.90 2.06
N TRP A 135 -11.57 1.31 1.42
CA TRP A 135 -12.98 1.35 1.85
C TRP A 135 -13.38 0.21 2.80
N GLU A 136 -12.41 -0.54 3.33
CA GLU A 136 -12.58 -1.57 4.37
C GLU A 136 -13.44 -2.81 4.01
N GLU A 137 -13.77 -3.03 2.73
CA GLU A 137 -14.56 -4.19 2.30
C GLU A 137 -13.70 -5.46 2.13
N LYS A 138 -13.47 -6.16 3.25
CA LYS A 138 -12.62 -7.36 3.39
C LYS A 138 -12.88 -8.45 2.34
N ARG A 139 -14.15 -8.71 2.03
CA ARG A 139 -14.57 -9.78 1.12
C ARG A 139 -14.16 -9.48 -0.33
N ASN A 140 -14.08 -8.20 -0.67
CA ASN A 140 -13.77 -7.77 -2.03
C ASN A 140 -12.27 -7.86 -2.32
N ALA A 141 -11.39 -7.66 -1.33
CA ALA A 141 -9.93 -7.78 -1.54
C ALA A 141 -9.45 -9.19 -1.95
N LEU A 142 -10.03 -10.25 -1.39
CA LEU A 142 -9.68 -11.64 -1.76
C LEU A 142 -10.22 -12.05 -3.12
N VAL A 143 -11.49 -11.69 -3.39
CA VAL A 143 -12.09 -11.84 -4.73
C VAL A 143 -11.23 -11.10 -5.75
N VAL A 144 -10.73 -9.93 -5.36
CA VAL A 144 -9.87 -9.12 -6.19
C VAL A 144 -8.52 -9.81 -6.44
N ALA A 145 -7.83 -10.31 -5.41
CA ALA A 145 -6.59 -11.06 -5.62
C ALA A 145 -6.80 -12.31 -6.50
N GLY A 146 -7.87 -13.07 -6.26
CA GLY A 146 -8.19 -14.29 -7.00
C GLY A 146 -8.50 -14.03 -8.47
N PHE A 147 -9.29 -12.99 -8.77
CA PHE A 147 -9.63 -12.64 -10.14
C PHE A 147 -8.42 -12.11 -10.92
N PHE A 148 -7.49 -11.38 -10.27
CA PHE A 148 -6.22 -11.00 -10.92
C PHE A 148 -5.34 -12.21 -11.22
N LEU A 149 -5.21 -13.16 -10.28
CA LEU A 149 -4.46 -14.37 -10.52
C LEU A 149 -5.07 -15.17 -11.68
N ALA A 150 -6.40 -15.29 -11.73
CA ALA A 150 -7.10 -15.93 -12.84
C ALA A 150 -6.85 -15.22 -14.16
N LEU A 151 -6.85 -13.88 -14.19
CA LEU A 151 -6.49 -13.10 -15.38
C LEU A 151 -5.07 -13.40 -15.86
N VAL A 152 -4.08 -13.46 -14.95
CA VAL A 152 -2.69 -13.80 -15.31
C VAL A 152 -2.60 -15.23 -15.87
N VAL A 153 -3.33 -16.19 -15.28
CA VAL A 153 -3.36 -17.57 -15.80
C VAL A 153 -4.00 -17.62 -17.19
N VAL A 154 -5.13 -16.95 -17.39
CA VAL A 154 -5.80 -16.86 -18.69
C VAL A 154 -4.91 -16.18 -19.73
N GLU A 155 -4.23 -15.10 -19.35
CA GLU A 155 -3.25 -14.42 -20.19
C GLU A 155 -2.15 -15.37 -20.66
N VAL A 156 -1.54 -16.13 -19.74
CA VAL A 156 -0.49 -17.10 -20.09
C VAL A 156 -1.03 -18.25 -20.94
N LEU A 157 -2.26 -18.72 -20.70
CA LEU A 157 -2.86 -19.80 -21.48
C LEU A 157 -3.31 -19.38 -22.89
N VAL A 158 -3.77 -18.14 -23.06
CA VAL A 158 -4.33 -17.63 -24.33
C VAL A 158 -3.26 -16.94 -25.17
N LEU A 159 -2.45 -16.08 -24.57
CA LEU A 159 -1.44 -15.29 -25.26
C LEU A 159 -0.07 -15.98 -25.27
N GLY A 160 0.19 -16.87 -24.30
CA GLY A 160 1.47 -17.54 -24.15
C GLY A 160 2.48 -16.72 -23.34
N LEU A 161 3.77 -16.90 -23.66
CA LEU A 161 4.84 -16.07 -23.11
C LEU A 161 5.06 -14.85 -24.00
N PRO A 162 5.31 -13.67 -23.42
CA PRO A 162 5.67 -12.50 -24.22
C PRO A 162 6.96 -12.74 -24.98
N GLU A 163 7.08 -12.11 -26.14
CA GLU A 163 8.32 -12.13 -26.89
C GLU A 163 9.43 -11.47 -26.08
N ASN A 164 10.66 -11.94 -26.34
CA ASN A 164 11.85 -11.36 -25.73
C ASN A 164 11.90 -9.85 -25.95
N LEU A 165 12.33 -9.08 -24.94
CA LEU A 165 12.34 -7.62 -25.02
C LEU A 165 13.14 -7.06 -26.20
N ILE A 166 14.16 -7.77 -26.66
CA ILE A 166 14.97 -7.38 -27.82
C ILE A 166 15.13 -8.61 -28.73
N PRO A 167 14.17 -8.91 -29.63
CA PRO A 167 14.21 -10.15 -30.41
C PRO A 167 15.46 -10.25 -31.31
N GLN A 168 15.99 -9.11 -31.77
CA GLN A 168 17.17 -9.03 -32.64
C GLN A 168 18.47 -9.53 -31.97
N LEU A 169 18.55 -9.52 -30.64
CA LEU A 169 19.69 -10.03 -29.86
C LEU A 169 19.87 -11.55 -29.97
N GLY A 170 18.84 -12.28 -30.40
CA GLY A 170 18.91 -13.73 -30.64
C GLY A 170 19.36 -14.12 -32.05
N VAL A 171 19.23 -13.21 -33.02
CA VAL A 171 19.44 -13.49 -34.46
C VAL A 171 20.83 -13.03 -34.93
N GLN A 172 21.33 -11.91 -34.40
CA GLN A 172 22.65 -11.37 -34.74
C GLN A 172 23.73 -11.76 -33.70
N MET A 173 24.40 -12.87 -33.99
CA MET A 173 25.84 -13.11 -33.78
C MET A 173 26.49 -13.09 -32.37
N THR A 174 27.31 -14.14 -32.17
CA THR A 174 28.69 -14.12 -31.62
C THR A 174 28.96 -13.99 -30.12
N ARG A 175 29.89 -14.86 -29.69
CA ARG A 175 30.56 -15.09 -28.39
C ARG A 175 30.81 -13.93 -27.42
N ARG A 176 30.57 -12.66 -27.76
CA ARG A 176 30.91 -11.49 -26.91
C ARG A 176 29.77 -10.96 -26.05
N HIS A 177 28.51 -11.36 -26.27
CA HIS A 177 27.34 -10.75 -25.58
C HIS A 177 26.47 -11.78 -24.83
N GLY A 178 27.05 -12.89 -24.37
CA GLY A 178 26.30 -13.99 -23.75
C GLY A 178 25.39 -13.59 -22.58
N LEU A 179 25.78 -12.59 -21.77
CA LEU A 179 24.94 -12.04 -20.70
C LEU A 179 23.71 -11.30 -21.21
N ALA A 180 23.82 -10.52 -22.29
CA ALA A 180 22.70 -9.79 -22.87
C ALA A 180 21.70 -10.74 -23.54
N THR A 181 22.19 -11.77 -24.22
CA THR A 181 21.36 -12.84 -24.79
C THR A 181 20.63 -13.62 -23.70
N LEU A 182 21.31 -13.95 -22.59
CA LEU A 182 20.72 -14.63 -21.44
C LEU A 182 19.66 -13.76 -20.74
N ALA A 183 19.97 -12.48 -20.48
CA ALA A 183 19.02 -11.54 -19.88
C ALA A 183 17.76 -11.38 -20.76
N ASN A 184 17.93 -11.34 -22.07
CA ASN A 184 16.83 -11.27 -23.02
C ASN A 184 16.00 -12.56 -23.04
N ALA A 185 16.64 -13.74 -23.00
CA ALA A 185 15.96 -15.03 -22.94
C ALA A 185 15.17 -15.23 -21.62
N ILE A 186 15.62 -14.62 -20.53
CA ILE A 186 14.95 -14.70 -19.23
C ILE A 186 13.83 -13.64 -19.11
N SER A 187 13.79 -12.63 -19.99
CA SER A 187 12.86 -11.50 -19.88
C SER A 187 11.38 -11.91 -19.84
N SER A 188 10.98 -12.91 -20.63
CA SER A 188 9.61 -13.42 -20.63
C SER A 188 9.22 -14.10 -19.32
N TYR A 189 10.16 -14.75 -18.65
CA TYR A 189 9.94 -15.34 -17.32
C TYR A 189 9.90 -14.27 -16.23
N VAL A 190 10.73 -13.23 -16.36
CA VAL A 190 10.70 -12.07 -15.45
C VAL A 190 9.35 -11.38 -15.52
N TYR A 191 8.74 -11.26 -16.69
CA TYR A 191 7.40 -10.70 -16.86
C TYR A 191 6.35 -11.43 -15.98
N ILE A 192 6.28 -12.76 -16.09
CA ILE A 192 5.36 -13.57 -15.28
C ILE A 192 5.72 -13.49 -13.80
N GLY A 193 7.01 -13.59 -13.46
CA GLY A 193 7.49 -13.51 -12.09
C GLY A 193 7.09 -12.18 -11.43
N VAL A 194 7.21 -11.07 -12.15
CA VAL A 194 6.80 -9.74 -11.68
C VAL A 194 5.29 -9.66 -11.50
N LYS A 195 4.48 -10.15 -12.47
CA LYS A 195 3.02 -10.15 -12.35
C LYS A 195 2.52 -11.02 -11.20
N ALA A 196 3.08 -12.21 -11.02
CA ALA A 196 2.77 -13.07 -9.88
C ALA A 196 3.20 -12.41 -8.55
N ALA A 197 4.38 -11.79 -8.51
CA ALA A 197 4.88 -11.12 -7.33
C ALA A 197 4.03 -9.90 -6.93
N ALA A 198 3.43 -9.21 -7.90
CA ALA A 198 2.57 -8.05 -7.67
C ALA A 198 1.30 -8.39 -6.86
N ILE A 199 0.95 -9.67 -6.75
CA ILE A 199 -0.19 -10.17 -5.95
C ILE A 199 0.14 -10.19 -4.44
N PHE A 200 1.41 -10.38 -4.07
CA PHE A 200 1.81 -10.52 -2.66
C PHE A 200 1.36 -9.37 -1.77
N PRO A 201 1.46 -8.09 -2.17
CA PRO A 201 0.97 -6.99 -1.34
C PRO A 201 -0.52 -7.05 -1.07
N VAL A 202 -1.34 -7.51 -2.02
CA VAL A 202 -2.79 -7.68 -1.82
C VAL A 202 -3.07 -8.77 -0.78
N LEU A 203 -2.36 -9.89 -0.86
CA LEU A 203 -2.45 -10.97 0.14
C LEU A 203 -1.92 -10.53 1.52
N ALA A 204 -0.84 -9.73 1.56
CA ALA A 204 -0.26 -9.21 2.79
C ALA A 204 -1.23 -8.26 3.51
N VAL A 205 -1.89 -7.37 2.76
CA VAL A 205 -2.96 -6.50 3.27
C VAL A 205 -4.09 -7.33 3.87
N PHE A 206 -4.55 -8.36 3.16
CA PHE A 206 -5.62 -9.23 3.64
C PHE A 206 -5.24 -9.94 4.95
N ARG A 207 -4.04 -10.56 5.00
CA ARG A 207 -3.55 -11.25 6.20
C ARG A 207 -3.42 -10.29 7.38
N ARG A 208 -2.82 -9.11 7.17
CA ARG A 208 -2.62 -8.11 8.23
C ARG A 208 -3.94 -7.53 8.73
N ARG A 209 -4.92 -7.32 7.84
CA ARG A 209 -6.27 -6.88 8.23
C ARG A 209 -7.00 -7.98 9.03
N SER A 210 -6.88 -9.25 8.65
CA SER A 210 -7.48 -10.36 9.41
C SER A 210 -6.92 -10.46 10.84
N LEU A 211 -5.63 -10.15 11.02
CA LEU A 211 -4.98 -10.10 12.33
C LEU A 211 -5.46 -8.90 13.17
N LEU A 212 -5.60 -7.73 12.54
CA LEU A 212 -6.23 -6.56 13.17
C LEU A 212 -7.68 -6.85 13.57
N ASP A 213 -8.37 -7.69 12.79
CA ASP A 213 -9.76 -8.01 13.04
C ASP A 213 -10.01 -8.98 14.19
N ALA A 214 -9.01 -9.82 14.48
CA ALA A 214 -9.00 -10.72 15.61
C ALA A 214 -8.72 -10.00 16.95
N LEU A 215 -8.36 -8.71 16.92
CA LEU A 215 -8.16 -7.93 18.14
C LEU A 215 -9.50 -7.59 18.82
N PRO A 216 -9.53 -7.55 20.16
CA PRO A 216 -10.72 -7.11 20.91
C PRO A 216 -11.15 -5.70 20.47
N GLU A 217 -12.46 -5.52 20.33
CA GLU A 217 -13.08 -4.34 19.71
C GLU A 217 -12.66 -2.98 20.33
N ARG A 218 -12.36 -3.00 21.64
CA ARG A 218 -11.79 -1.89 22.41
C ARG A 218 -10.45 -1.37 21.86
N TYR A 219 -9.59 -2.25 21.35
CA TYR A 219 -8.30 -1.86 20.75
C TYR A 219 -8.43 -1.51 19.26
N ARG A 220 -9.42 -2.09 18.57
CA ARG A 220 -9.74 -1.72 17.18
C ARG A 220 -10.19 -0.27 17.09
N ARG A 221 -11.04 0.20 18.02
CA ARG A 221 -11.50 1.59 18.09
C ARG A 221 -10.39 2.59 18.40
N SER A 222 -9.38 2.22 19.20
CA SER A 222 -8.27 3.12 19.53
C SER A 222 -7.27 3.31 18.38
N VAL A 223 -7.28 2.44 17.37
CA VAL A 223 -6.27 2.44 16.29
C VAL A 223 -6.89 2.72 14.91
N GLY A 224 -8.19 2.45 14.71
CA GLY A 224 -8.91 2.65 13.45
C GLY A 224 -10.00 3.73 13.46
N ALA A 225 -10.11 4.57 14.50
CA ALA A 225 -11.12 5.65 14.58
C ALA A 225 -10.56 7.03 14.25
#